data_AF-A0A445EMV3-F1
#
_entry.id   AF-A0A445EMV3-F1
#
_cell.length_a   1.000
_cell.length_b   1.000
_cell.length_c   1.000
_cell.angle_alpha   90.00
_cell.angle_beta   90.00
_cell.angle_gamma   90.00
#
_symmetry.space_group_name_H-M   'P 1'
#
loop_
_entity.id
_entity.type
_entity.pdbx_description
1 polymer ?
#
loop_
_entity_poly.entity_id
_entity_poly.type
_entity_poly.pdbx_seq_one_letter_code
_entity_poly.pdbx_strand_id
1 'polypeptide(L)'
;MYRHVEQLARQLKRGAKSVPETLPNGVLHKLNVSPKSDVPIIEPEMLNEVDGLIFDFPMRFRMMAAQFFDFIKEVKGGSPYGVGTYASDGTRQVAEIELLQAFHQENIFATITKKLKDAA
;
A
#
# COMPACT_ATOMS: atom_id res chain seq x y z
N MET A 1 -4.99 33.30 -11.94
CA MET A 1 -4.23 32.28 -12.69
C MET A 1 -3.44 31.34 -11.76
N TYR A 2 -2.79 31.80 -10.68
CA TYR A 2 -1.98 30.95 -9.77
C TYR A 2 -2.75 30.18 -8.66
N ARG A 3 -4.03 30.48 -8.43
CA ARG A 3 -4.80 29.90 -7.31
C ARG A 3 -5.02 28.39 -7.41
N HIS A 4 -5.15 27.84 -8.62
CA HIS A 4 -5.39 26.41 -8.82
C HIS A 4 -4.20 25.54 -8.40
N VAL A 5 -2.96 26.03 -8.64
CA VAL A 5 -1.73 25.33 -8.23
C VAL A 5 -1.61 25.33 -6.71
N GLU A 6 -1.90 26.46 -6.06
CA GLU A 6 -1.89 26.57 -4.61
C GLU A 6 -2.97 25.67 -3.96
N GLN A 7 -4.17 25.62 -4.54
CA GLN A 7 -5.25 24.74 -4.10
C GLN A 7 -4.84 23.27 -4.21
N LEU A 8 -4.26 22.86 -5.34
CA LEU A 8 -3.73 21.51 -5.52
C LEU A 8 -2.65 21.18 -4.48
N ALA A 9 -1.67 22.06 -4.28
CA ALA A 9 -0.60 21.88 -3.30
C ALA A 9 -1.15 21.73 -1.86
N ARG A 10 -2.20 22.48 -1.51
CA ARG A 10 -2.89 22.34 -0.21
C ARG A 10 -3.60 21.00 -0.09
N GLN A 11 -4.22 20.49 -1.15
CA GLN A 11 -4.87 19.18 -1.13
C GLN A 11 -3.83 18.04 -1.03
N LEU A 12 -2.73 18.15 -1.77
CA LEU A 12 -1.61 17.20 -1.65
C LEU A 12 -1.05 17.19 -0.23
N LYS A 13 -0.84 18.37 0.38
CA LYS A 13 -0.39 18.46 1.77
C LYS A 13 -1.39 17.86 2.76
N ARG A 14 -2.70 18.00 2.53
CA ARG A 14 -3.75 17.41 3.37
C ARG A 14 -3.84 15.89 3.23
N GLY A 15 -3.61 15.37 2.02
CA GLY A 15 -3.61 13.94 1.73
C GLY A 15 -2.31 13.24 2.07
N ALA A 16 -1.23 13.99 2.33
CA ALA A 16 0.07 13.42 2.69
C ALA A 16 -0.04 12.65 4.01
N LYS A 17 0.40 11.39 3.97
CA LYS A 17 0.53 10.52 5.13
C LYS A 17 1.88 9.82 5.08
N SER A 18 2.47 9.57 6.23
CA SER A 18 3.77 8.90 6.36
C SER A 18 3.61 7.44 6.73
N VAL A 19 4.51 6.60 6.23
CA VAL A 19 4.56 5.18 6.61
C VAL A 19 5.12 5.05 8.04
N PRO A 20 4.70 4.05 8.84
CA PRO A 20 5.26 3.82 10.17
C PRO A 20 6.80 3.70 10.17
N GLU A 21 7.43 4.35 11.15
CA GLU A 21 8.86 4.23 11.37
C GLU A 21 9.21 2.88 12.01
N THR A 22 10.15 2.14 11.41
CA THR A 22 10.55 0.79 11.84
C THR A 22 11.77 0.78 12.75
N LEU A 23 12.56 1.85 12.77
CA LEU A 23 13.74 1.95 13.62
C LEU A 23 13.38 2.39 15.05
N PRO A 24 13.99 1.76 16.08
CA PRO A 24 13.82 2.21 17.47
C PRO A 24 14.32 3.65 17.68
N ASN A 25 13.68 4.38 18.60
CA ASN A 25 14.03 5.77 18.91
C ASN A 25 15.53 5.96 19.26
N GLY A 26 16.14 4.99 19.95
CA GLY A 26 17.57 5.03 20.30
C GLY A 26 18.52 4.96 19.09
N VAL A 27 18.10 4.34 17.98
CA VAL A 27 18.85 4.30 16.73
C VAL A 27 18.66 5.63 15.97
N LEU A 28 17.43 6.15 15.95
CA LEU A 28 17.11 7.44 15.31
C LEU A 28 17.96 8.58 15.88
N HIS A 29 18.10 8.67 17.21
CA HIS A 29 18.95 9.69 17.83
C HIS A 29 20.43 9.60 17.40
N LYS A 30 20.95 8.39 17.16
CA LYS A 30 22.33 8.20 16.69
C LYS A 30 22.52 8.56 15.22
N LEU A 31 21.47 8.43 14.42
CA LEU A 31 21.47 8.77 13.00
C LEU A 31 21.32 10.27 12.74
N ASN A 32 21.18 11.09 13.80
CA ASN A 32 20.98 12.54 13.72
C ASN A 32 19.84 12.91 12.75
N VAL A 33 18.77 12.12 12.74
CA VAL A 33 17.62 12.37 11.87
C VAL A 33 16.80 13.53 12.41
N SER A 34 16.16 14.27 11.49
CA SER A 34 15.22 15.32 11.86
C SER A 34 14.10 14.76 12.78
N PRO A 35 13.56 15.60 13.67
CA PRO A 35 12.41 15.22 14.51
C PRO A 35 11.25 14.70 13.65
N LYS A 36 10.44 13.80 14.22
CA LYS A 36 9.25 13.25 13.56
C LYS A 36 8.33 14.40 13.11
N SER A 37 7.88 14.35 11.86
CA SER A 37 6.91 15.31 11.32
C SER A 37 5.54 15.12 11.99
N ASP A 38 4.74 16.17 11.97
CA ASP A 38 3.31 16.21 12.36
C ASP A 38 2.37 15.54 11.35
N VAL A 39 2.92 14.93 10.28
CA VAL A 39 2.15 14.26 9.25
C VAL A 39 1.53 12.97 9.81
N PRO A 40 0.22 12.71 9.57
CA PRO A 40 -0.43 11.49 10.05
C PRO A 40 0.21 10.22 9.49
N ILE A 41 0.16 9.14 10.27
CA ILE A 41 0.59 7.82 9.81
C ILE A 41 -0.49 7.18 8.95
N ILE A 42 -0.10 6.49 7.87
CA ILE A 42 -1.01 5.70 7.04
C ILE A 42 -1.06 4.26 7.53
N GLU A 43 -2.27 3.75 7.72
CA GLU A 43 -2.54 2.32 7.92
C GLU A 43 -2.97 1.68 6.59
N PRO A 44 -2.67 0.39 6.33
CA PRO A 44 -2.98 -0.27 5.06
C PRO A 44 -4.47 -0.20 4.67
N GLU A 45 -5.38 -0.24 5.63
CA GLU A 45 -6.83 -0.22 5.40
C GLU A 45 -7.31 1.11 4.78
N MET A 46 -6.61 2.21 5.08
CA MET A 46 -6.94 3.53 4.57
C MET A 46 -6.72 3.66 3.06
N LEU A 47 -5.98 2.73 2.45
CA LEU A 47 -5.75 2.71 1.00
C LEU A 47 -7.02 2.38 0.21
N ASN A 48 -8.03 1.76 0.86
CA ASN A 48 -9.30 1.44 0.20
C ASN A 48 -10.20 2.68 0.00
N GLU A 49 -9.94 3.76 0.72
CA GLU A 49 -10.76 4.97 0.71
C GLU A 49 -10.31 5.99 -0.34
N VAL A 50 -9.15 5.78 -0.96
CA VAL A 50 -8.54 6.76 -1.85
C VAL A 50 -8.67 6.36 -3.32
N ASP A 51 -9.00 7.33 -4.16
CA ASP A 51 -9.15 7.12 -5.61
C ASP A 51 -7.80 7.03 -6.34
N GLY A 52 -6.72 7.45 -5.70
CA GLY A 52 -5.39 7.49 -6.31
C GLY A 52 -4.28 7.60 -5.29
N LEU A 53 -3.13 7.04 -5.64
CA LEU A 53 -1.95 6.95 -4.78
C LEU A 53 -0.74 7.55 -5.48
N ILE A 54 0.03 8.35 -4.73
CA ILE A 54 1.36 8.81 -5.11
C ILE A 54 2.30 8.39 -3.99
N PHE A 55 3.33 7.62 -4.33
CA PHE A 55 4.34 7.21 -3.38
C PHE A 55 5.59 8.05 -3.56
N ASP A 56 6.02 8.70 -2.49
CA ASP A 56 7.29 9.42 -2.41
C ASP A 56 8.11 8.82 -1.27
N PHE A 57 9.27 8.25 -1.62
CA PHE A 57 10.18 7.66 -0.64
C PHE A 57 11.63 7.77 -1.11
N PRO A 58 12.58 7.91 -0.18
CA PRO A 58 13.99 7.94 -0.53
C PRO A 58 14.46 6.56 -1.02
N MET A 59 15.14 6.52 -2.16
CA MET A 59 15.76 5.31 -2.68
C MET A 59 17.06 5.02 -1.93
N ARG A 60 17.27 3.77 -1.50
CA ARG A 60 18.57 3.29 -0.99
C ARG A 60 19.06 2.18 -1.89
N PHE A 61 20.22 2.39 -2.53
CA PHE A 61 20.82 1.40 -3.45
C PHE A 61 19.87 0.90 -4.54
N ARG A 62 19.06 1.82 -5.12
CA ARG A 62 18.02 1.50 -6.11
C ARG A 62 16.86 0.63 -5.58
N MET A 63 16.75 0.45 -4.27
CA MET A 63 15.62 -0.19 -3.60
C MET A 63 14.80 0.82 -2.81
N MET A 64 13.58 0.42 -2.47
CA MET A 64 12.69 1.19 -1.60
C MET A 64 13.28 1.28 -0.18
N ALA A 65 12.93 2.32 0.56
CA ALA A 65 13.28 2.40 1.98
C ALA A 65 12.66 1.23 2.76
N ALA A 66 13.37 0.72 3.79
CA ALA A 66 12.96 -0.46 4.54
C ALA A 66 11.54 -0.32 5.14
N GLN A 67 11.22 0.84 5.70
CA GLN A 67 9.90 1.15 6.25
C GLN A 67 8.78 0.98 5.20
N PHE A 68 9.01 1.50 4.00
CA PHE A 68 8.06 1.40 2.90
C PHE A 68 7.94 -0.04 2.40
N PHE A 69 9.06 -0.77 2.34
CA PHE A 69 9.08 -2.17 1.96
C PHE A 69 8.31 -3.05 2.96
N ASP A 70 8.34 -2.74 4.25
CA ASP A 70 7.55 -3.47 5.24
C ASP A 70 6.06 -3.13 5.15
N PHE A 71 5.71 -1.87 4.98
CA PHE A 71 4.32 -1.44 4.78
C PHE A 71 3.67 -2.06 3.54
N ILE A 72 4.34 -2.05 2.39
CA ILE A 72 3.77 -2.57 1.14
C ILE A 72 3.54 -4.10 1.18
N LYS A 73 4.18 -4.83 2.11
CA LYS A 73 3.91 -6.27 2.30
C LYS A 73 2.53 -6.55 2.88
N GLU A 74 1.99 -5.62 3.65
CA GLU A 74 0.66 -5.75 4.29
C GLU A 74 -0.47 -5.31 3.33
N VAL A 75 -0.12 -4.52 2.32
CA VAL A 75 -1.06 -4.06 1.29
C VAL A 75 -1.46 -5.23 0.39
N LYS A 76 -2.76 -5.35 0.16
CA LYS A 76 -3.35 -6.39 -0.67
C LYS A 76 -3.80 -5.82 -2.01
N GLY A 77 -3.39 -6.46 -3.11
CA GLY A 77 -3.85 -6.09 -4.45
C GLY A 77 -5.15 -6.80 -4.78
N GLY A 78 -6.18 -6.07 -5.21
CA GLY A 78 -7.43 -6.66 -5.65
C GLY A 78 -8.22 -5.73 -6.54
N SER A 79 -8.91 -6.30 -7.51
CA SER A 79 -9.84 -5.60 -8.38
C SER A 79 -11.06 -6.49 -8.64
N PRO A 80 -12.16 -5.94 -9.19
CA PRO A 80 -13.29 -6.75 -9.65
C PRO A 80 -12.89 -7.85 -10.65
N TYR A 81 -11.73 -7.72 -11.29
CA TYR A 81 -11.25 -8.66 -12.31
C TYR A 81 -10.24 -9.68 -11.77
N GLY A 82 -9.85 -9.63 -10.49
CA GLY A 82 -8.85 -10.55 -9.95
C GLY A 82 -8.09 -10.01 -8.75
N VAL A 83 -7.45 -10.93 -8.04
CA VAL A 83 -6.46 -10.64 -7.00
C VAL A 83 -5.11 -10.35 -7.65
N GLY A 84 -4.40 -9.35 -7.14
CA GLY A 84 -3.07 -8.97 -7.58
C GLY A 84 -2.06 -9.07 -6.42
N THR A 85 -0.82 -9.38 -6.74
CA THR A 85 0.30 -9.36 -5.79
C THR A 85 1.29 -8.27 -6.18
N TYR A 86 1.99 -7.70 -5.20
CA TYR A 86 3.08 -6.78 -5.46
C TYR A 86 4.34 -7.55 -5.93
N ALA A 87 4.78 -7.29 -7.16
CA ALA A 87 6.04 -7.81 -7.69
C ALA A 87 7.18 -6.81 -7.42
N SER A 88 8.30 -7.33 -6.91
CA SER A 88 9.52 -6.56 -6.63
C SER A 88 10.67 -7.02 -7.54
N ASP A 89 11.89 -7.07 -7.02
CA ASP A 89 13.14 -7.59 -7.60
C ASP A 89 13.15 -9.09 -7.98
N GLY A 90 12.00 -9.74 -8.04
CA GLY A 90 11.87 -11.17 -8.37
C GLY A 90 12.19 -12.14 -7.21
N THR A 91 12.61 -11.65 -6.05
CA THR A 91 12.87 -12.52 -4.88
C THR A 91 11.63 -12.75 -4.02
N ARG A 92 10.67 -11.81 -4.06
CA ARG A 92 9.44 -11.89 -3.27
C ARG A 92 8.53 -13.03 -3.75
N GLN A 93 8.12 -13.87 -2.81
CA GLN A 93 7.09 -14.89 -3.01
C GLN A 93 5.71 -14.33 -2.63
N VAL A 94 4.65 -14.94 -3.17
CA VAL A 94 3.27 -14.59 -2.84
C VAL A 94 3.04 -14.81 -1.35
N ALA A 95 2.57 -13.78 -0.65
CA ALA A 95 2.35 -13.84 0.79
C ALA A 95 1.05 -14.59 1.12
N GLU A 96 0.96 -15.14 2.34
CA GLU A 96 -0.23 -15.87 2.81
C GLU A 96 -1.51 -15.02 2.69
N ILE A 97 -1.42 -13.72 3.01
CA ILE A 97 -2.56 -12.81 2.91
C ILE A 97 -3.08 -12.64 1.47
N GLU A 98 -2.19 -12.75 0.47
CA GLU A 98 -2.53 -12.64 -0.96
C GLU A 98 -3.16 -13.95 -1.45
N LEU A 99 -2.62 -15.09 -0.98
CA LEU A 99 -3.19 -16.41 -1.25
C LEU A 99 -4.60 -16.55 -0.66
N LEU A 100 -4.79 -16.11 0.59
CA LEU A 100 -6.11 -16.15 1.25
C LEU A 100 -7.15 -15.34 0.47
N GLN A 101 -6.75 -14.20 -0.08
CA GLN A 101 -7.63 -13.40 -0.92
C GLN A 101 -7.94 -14.09 -2.25
N ALA A 102 -6.95 -14.73 -2.89
CA ALA A 102 -7.15 -15.51 -4.10
C ALA A 102 -8.16 -16.66 -3.87
N PHE A 103 -7.97 -17.45 -2.82
CA PHE A 103 -8.90 -18.51 -2.44
C PHE A 103 -10.31 -17.99 -2.17
N HIS A 104 -10.44 -16.84 -1.51
CA HIS A 104 -11.75 -16.23 -1.28
C HIS A 104 -12.47 -15.90 -2.58
N GLN A 105 -11.76 -15.27 -3.54
CA GLN A 105 -12.33 -14.92 -4.84
C GLN A 105 -12.65 -16.17 -5.69
N GLU A 106 -11.80 -17.18 -5.67
CA GLU A 106 -12.03 -18.46 -6.36
C GLU A 106 -13.28 -19.17 -5.83
N ASN A 107 -13.51 -19.17 -4.51
CA ASN A 107 -14.70 -19.78 -3.92
C ASN A 107 -16.00 -19.09 -4.38
N ILE A 108 -15.98 -17.76 -4.51
CA ILE A 108 -17.11 -17.01 -5.06
C ILE A 108 -17.36 -17.41 -6.51
N PHE A 109 -16.30 -17.46 -7.33
CA PHE A 109 -16.39 -17.85 -8.73
C PHE A 109 -16.90 -19.29 -8.92
N ALA A 110 -16.37 -20.24 -8.14
CA ALA A 110 -16.81 -21.64 -8.15
C ALA A 110 -18.29 -21.77 -7.76
N THR A 111 -18.74 -20.98 -6.78
CA THR A 111 -20.16 -20.96 -6.38
C THR A 111 -21.07 -20.44 -7.49
N ILE A 112 -20.66 -19.37 -8.19
CA ILE A 112 -21.42 -18.81 -9.31
C ILE A 112 -21.49 -19.80 -10.47
N THR A 113 -20.36 -20.40 -10.87
CA THR A 113 -20.33 -21.37 -11.97
C THR A 113 -21.17 -22.61 -11.68
N LYS A 114 -21.17 -23.11 -10.44
CA LYS A 114 -22.07 -24.19 -10.02
C LYS A 114 -23.53 -23.82 -10.19
N LYS A 115 -23.95 -22.63 -9.72
CA LYS A 115 -25.32 -22.14 -9.89
C LYS A 115 -25.72 -21.99 -11.36
N LEU A 116 -24.80 -21.54 -12.22
CA LEU A 116 -25.07 -21.41 -13.65
C LEU A 116 -25.20 -22.77 -14.33
N LYS A 117 -24.40 -23.76 -13.93
CA LYS A 117 -24.51 -25.14 -14.43
C LYS A 117 -25.85 -25.76 -14.06
N ASP A 118 -26.32 -25.55 -12.83
CA ASP A 118 -27.59 -26.12 -12.35
C ASP A 118 -28.82 -25.43 -12.98
N ALA A 119 -28.65 -24.24 -13.57
CA ALA A 119 -29.70 -23.48 -14.24
C ALA A 119 -29.77 -23.72 -15.77
N ALA A 120 -28.81 -24.48 -16.34
CA ALA A 120 -28.72 -24.83 -17.75
C ALA A 120 -29.25 -26.26 -18.01
#